data_AF-A0A9D2I9L5-F1
#
_entry.id   AF-A0A9D2I9L5-F1
#
_cell.length_a   1.000
_cell.length_b   1.000
_cell.length_c   1.000
_cell.angle_alpha   90.00
_cell.angle_beta   90.00
_cell.angle_gamma   90.00
#
_symmetry.space_group_name_H-M   'P 1'
#
loop_
_entity.id
_entity.type
_entity.pdbx_description
1 polymer ?
#
loop_
_entity_poly.entity_id
_entity_poly.type
_entity_poly.pdbx_seq_one_letter_code
_entity_poly.pdbx_strand_id
1 'polypeptide(L)'
;MVIPCLKNGAYKIERILHGGKNDAFAQYFAGQSYLNMLSATQAGIGNVTFEPGCRNNWHIHHASKGGGQILLVTAGRGYYQEWVKRKGNCIPKEYEKLK
;
A
#
# COMPACT_ATOMS: atom_id res chain seq x y z
N MET A 1 0.66 7.24 -0.31
CA MET A 1 1.50 6.30 0.45
C MET A 1 0.63 5.49 1.39
N VAL A 2 0.92 4.20 1.53
CA VAL A 2 0.28 3.27 2.48
C VAL A 2 1.29 2.88 3.54
N ILE A 3 0.91 2.96 4.81
CA ILE A 3 1.77 2.65 5.97
C ILE A 3 0.98 1.78 6.96
N PRO A 4 1.23 0.48 7.09
CA PRO A 4 0.60 -0.37 8.09
C PRO A 4 1.00 0.08 9.50
N CYS A 5 0.03 0.04 10.41
CA CYS A 5 0.20 0.36 11.81
C CYS A 5 -0.09 -0.89 12.61
N LEU A 6 0.95 -1.53 13.12
CA LEU A 6 0.76 -2.57 14.12
C LEU A 6 1.50 -2.18 15.38
N LYS A 7 0.71 -2.06 16.47
CA LYS A 7 1.23 -2.28 17.82
C LYS A 7 1.59 -3.75 17.91
N ASN A 8 2.75 -4.06 18.49
CA ASN A 8 3.28 -5.41 18.73
C ASN A 8 2.16 -6.43 18.99
N GLY A 9 2.00 -7.37 18.07
CA GLY A 9 0.97 -8.40 18.12
C GLY A 9 1.00 -9.22 16.83
N ALA A 10 1.57 -10.42 16.91
CA ALA A 10 1.67 -11.34 15.78
C ALA A 10 0.28 -11.86 15.39
N TYR A 11 -0.39 -11.17 14.47
CA TYR A 11 -1.49 -11.79 13.75
C TYR A 11 -0.88 -12.82 12.82
N LYS A 12 -1.11 -14.11 13.11
CA LYS A 12 -0.70 -15.22 12.25
C LYS A 12 -1.67 -15.24 11.07
N ILE A 13 -1.35 -14.46 10.06
CA ILE A 13 -2.18 -14.31 8.88
C ILE A 13 -1.99 -15.58 8.04
N GLU A 14 -3.07 -16.30 7.77
CA GLU A 14 -2.99 -17.60 7.09
C GLU A 14 -2.36 -17.46 5.70
N ARG A 15 -1.37 -18.32 5.43
CA ARG A 15 -0.40 -18.26 4.33
C ARG A 15 -0.98 -18.26 2.91
N ILE A 16 -2.29 -18.47 2.76
CA ILE A 16 -2.93 -18.85 1.50
C ILE A 16 -3.29 -17.63 0.62
N LEU A 17 -3.44 -16.42 1.18
CA LEU A 17 -3.89 -15.24 0.42
C LEU A 17 -2.79 -14.21 0.09
N HIS A 18 -1.58 -14.36 0.62
CA HIS A 18 -0.55 -13.31 0.63
C HIS A 18 0.34 -13.24 -0.60
N GLY A 19 0.41 -14.32 -1.38
CA GLY A 19 1.40 -14.44 -2.45
C GLY A 19 2.83 -14.56 -1.91
N GLY A 20 3.81 -14.42 -2.80
CA GLY A 20 5.23 -14.51 -2.48
C GLY A 20 5.79 -13.19 -1.94
N LYS A 21 7.05 -13.22 -1.48
CA LYS A 21 7.79 -11.99 -1.19
C LYS A 21 7.77 -11.09 -2.42
N ASN A 22 7.59 -9.79 -2.20
CA ASN A 22 7.51 -8.80 -3.26
C ASN A 22 8.90 -8.39 -3.78
N ASP A 23 9.77 -9.36 -4.06
CA ASP A 23 11.19 -9.12 -4.34
C ASP A 23 11.38 -8.33 -5.65
N ALA A 24 10.53 -8.57 -6.64
CA ALA A 24 10.54 -7.86 -7.93
C ALA A 24 10.33 -6.33 -7.79
N PHE A 25 9.64 -5.91 -6.72
CA PHE A 25 9.32 -4.50 -6.47
C PHE A 25 9.93 -3.97 -5.17
N ALA A 26 10.82 -4.73 -4.51
CA ALA A 26 11.35 -4.40 -3.18
C ALA A 26 11.97 -2.99 -3.10
N GLN A 27 12.59 -2.51 -4.18
CA GLN A 27 13.15 -1.15 -4.28
C GLN A 27 12.12 -0.01 -4.07
N TYR A 28 10.83 -0.30 -4.22
CA TYR A 28 9.74 0.67 -4.02
C TYR A 28 9.14 0.60 -2.61
N PHE A 29 9.70 -0.21 -1.72
CA PHE A 29 9.21 -0.37 -0.35
C PHE A 29 10.35 -0.17 0.65
N ALA A 30 10.04 0.44 1.78
CA ALA A 30 10.87 0.41 2.97
C ALA A 30 10.29 -0.66 3.89
N GLY A 31 10.98 -1.80 4.06
CA GLY A 31 10.51 -2.97 4.81
C GLY A 31 9.98 -4.10 3.90
N GLN A 32 9.58 -5.21 4.51
CA GLN A 32 9.13 -6.41 3.78
C GLN A 32 7.65 -6.32 3.39
N SER A 33 7.38 -6.51 2.10
CA SER A 33 6.03 -6.71 1.57
C SER A 33 5.90 -8.03 0.81
N TYR A 34 4.66 -8.44 0.57
CA TYR A 34 4.26 -9.62 -0.20
C TYR A 34 3.23 -9.20 -1.24
N LEU A 35 3.28 -9.81 -2.42
CA LEU A 35 2.39 -9.48 -3.53
C LEU A 35 1.79 -10.76 -4.13
N ASN A 36 0.47 -10.76 -4.26
CA ASN A 36 -0.28 -11.75 -5.01
C ASN A 36 -1.09 -11.06 -6.12
N MET A 37 -0.73 -11.24 -7.38
CA MET A 37 -1.52 -10.71 -8.50
C MET A 37 -2.78 -11.54 -8.68
N LEU A 38 -3.95 -10.90 -8.63
CA LEU A 38 -5.27 -11.52 -8.79
C LEU A 38 -5.77 -11.40 -10.23
N SER A 39 -5.41 -10.31 -10.94
CA SER A 39 -5.71 -10.11 -12.36
C SER A 39 -4.70 -9.18 -13.01
N ALA A 40 -4.41 -9.43 -14.28
CA ALA A 40 -3.52 -8.62 -15.11
C ALA A 40 -4.14 -8.21 -16.46
N THR A 41 -5.33 -8.72 -16.82
CA THR A 41 -5.86 -8.65 -18.19
C THR A 41 -6.91 -7.54 -18.41
N GLN A 42 -7.59 -7.09 -17.36
CA GLN A 42 -8.59 -6.01 -17.45
C GLN A 42 -8.17 -4.79 -16.62
N ALA A 43 -7.79 -5.04 -15.37
CA ALA A 43 -7.16 -4.08 -14.49
C ALA A 43 -6.06 -4.82 -13.72
N GLY A 44 -4.96 -4.13 -13.41
CA GLY A 44 -3.96 -4.66 -12.49
C GLY A 44 -4.56 -4.75 -11.10
N ILE A 45 -4.97 -5.95 -10.68
CA ILE A 45 -5.51 -6.21 -9.35
C ILE A 45 -4.49 -7.06 -8.61
N GLY A 46 -3.98 -6.56 -7.49
CA GLY A 46 -3.06 -7.29 -6.63
C GLY A 46 -3.46 -7.16 -5.16
N ASN A 47 -3.29 -8.24 -4.41
CA ASN A 47 -3.31 -8.21 -2.95
C ASN A 47 -1.87 -7.95 -2.47
N VAL A 48 -1.68 -6.87 -1.72
CA VAL A 48 -0.37 -6.50 -1.15
C VAL A 48 -0.46 -6.61 0.36
N THR A 49 0.41 -7.42 0.95
CA THR A 49 0.55 -7.50 2.40
C THR A 49 1.83 -6.81 2.84
N PHE A 50 1.76 -6.06 3.93
CA PHE A 50 2.87 -5.32 4.48
C PHE A 50 3.16 -5.83 5.90
N GLU A 51 4.42 -6.16 6.20
CA GLU A 51 4.85 -6.38 7.59
C GLU A 51 4.67 -5.09 8.42
N PRO A 52 4.57 -5.17 9.76
CA PRO A 52 4.60 -4.00 10.63
C PRO A 52 5.72 -3.02 10.25
N GLY A 53 5.35 -1.76 10.01
CA GLY A 53 6.30 -0.71 9.62
C GLY A 53 6.74 -0.71 8.16
N CYS A 54 6.38 -1.72 7.35
CA CYS A 54 6.69 -1.73 5.92
C CYS A 54 5.82 -0.72 5.17
N ARG A 55 6.37 0.21 4.41
CA ARG A 55 5.59 1.16 3.59
C ARG A 55 6.08 1.19 2.16
N ASN A 56 5.22 1.59 1.22
CA ASN A 56 5.70 1.93 -0.12
C ASN A 56 6.37 3.32 -0.14
N ASN A 57 7.17 3.57 -1.17
CA ASN A 57 7.74 4.88 -1.48
C ASN A 57 6.67 5.80 -2.07
N TRP A 58 6.94 7.11 -2.06
CA TRP A 58 6.05 8.08 -2.71
C TRP A 58 6.00 7.78 -4.21
N HIS A 59 4.79 7.66 -4.76
CA HIS A 59 4.55 7.39 -6.17
C HIS A 59 3.17 7.91 -6.56
N ILE A 60 2.93 7.98 -7.87
CA ILE A 60 1.66 8.42 -8.47
C ILE A 60 1.28 7.37 -9.52
N HIS A 61 0.01 6.98 -9.53
CA HIS A 61 -0.56 6.20 -10.63
C HIS A 61 -1.15 7.16 -11.66
N HIS A 62 -0.48 7.28 -12.81
CA HIS A 62 -0.97 8.11 -13.91
C HIS A 62 -2.05 7.37 -14.70
N ALA A 63 -3.14 8.06 -14.98
CA ALA A 63 -4.19 7.58 -15.87
C ALA A 63 -4.47 8.63 -16.95
N SER A 64 -4.75 8.18 -18.17
CA SER A 64 -5.03 9.08 -19.30
C SER A 64 -6.37 9.82 -19.17
N LYS A 65 -7.38 9.18 -18.59
CA LYS A 65 -8.68 9.79 -18.20
C LYS A 65 -9.27 9.06 -17.00
N GLY A 66 -9.73 9.80 -15.98
CA GLY A 66 -10.60 9.30 -14.91
C GLY A 66 -10.10 8.11 -14.08
N GLY A 67 -8.79 7.89 -14.00
CA GLY A 67 -8.20 6.75 -13.28
C GLY A 67 -7.41 7.15 -12.05
N GLY A 68 -6.80 6.14 -11.42
CA GLY A 68 -6.03 6.28 -10.19
C GLY A 68 -5.82 4.90 -9.55
N GLN A 69 -5.58 4.89 -8.24
CA GLN A 69 -5.48 3.67 -7.46
C GLN A 69 -6.64 3.60 -6.48
N ILE A 70 -7.28 2.44 -6.39
CA ILE A 70 -8.26 2.10 -5.35
C ILE A 70 -7.59 1.13 -4.38
N LEU A 71 -7.77 1.38 -3.08
CA LEU A 71 -7.30 0.50 -2.02
C LEU A 71 -8.51 -0.08 -1.29
N LEU A 72 -8.61 -1.41 -1.24
CA LEU A 72 -9.56 -2.13 -0.40
C LEU A 72 -8.79 -2.80 0.73
N VAL A 73 -9.06 -2.36 1.96
CA VAL A 73 -8.41 -2.94 3.15
C VAL A 73 -9.20 -4.18 3.56
N THR A 74 -8.56 -5.33 3.48
CA THR A 74 -9.19 -6.63 3.77
C THR A 74 -8.81 -7.17 5.15
N ALA A 75 -7.67 -6.75 5.69
CA ALA A 75 -7.18 -7.15 7.01
C ALA A 75 -6.13 -6.17 7.56
N GLY A 76 -5.93 -6.21 8.87
CA GLY A 76 -4.91 -5.42 9.56
C GLY A 76 -5.34 -3.98 9.84
N ARG A 77 -4.36 -3.10 10.03
CA ARG A 77 -4.56 -1.65 10.21
C ARG A 77 -3.45 -0.90 9.51
N GLY A 78 -3.76 0.26 8.98
CA GLY A 78 -2.75 1.09 8.33
C GLY A 78 -3.13 2.55 8.24
N TYR A 79 -2.35 3.27 7.46
CA TYR A 79 -2.50 4.68 7.18
C TYR A 79 -2.36 4.91 5.69
N TYR A 80 -3.09 5.92 5.23
CA TYR A 80 -2.92 6.53 3.94
C TYR A 80 -2.41 7.96 4.11
N GLN A 81 -1.54 8.41 3.22
CA GLN A 81 -1.08 9.78 3.15
C GLN A 81 -0.91 10.22 1.70
N GLU A 82 -1.24 11.48 1.41
CA GLU A 82 -1.06 12.12 0.11
C GLU A 82 -0.38 13.48 0.27
N TRP A 83 0.16 14.01 -0.82
CA TRP A 83 0.67 15.38 -0.83
C TRP A 83 -0.47 16.35 -1.10
N VAL A 84 -0.51 17.45 -0.36
CA VAL A 84 -1.46 18.55 -0.59
C VAL A 84 -0.70 19.83 -0.88
N LYS A 85 -1.27 20.67 -1.75
CA LYS A 85 -0.71 22.00 -2.03
C LYS A 85 -1.25 22.98 -0.99
N ARG A 86 -0.37 23.52 -0.12
CA ARG A 86 -0.70 24.58 0.84
C ARG A 86 0.23 25.77 0.62
N LYS A 87 -0.36 26.95 0.38
CA LYS A 87 0.37 28.21 0.14
C LYS A 87 1.51 28.09 -0.88
N GLY A 88 1.28 27.35 -1.98
CA GLY A 88 2.27 27.16 -3.04
C GLY A 88 3.25 26.00 -2.84
N ASN A 89 3.35 25.43 -1.62
CA ASN A 89 4.24 24.31 -1.33
C ASN A 89 3.48 22.98 -1.30
N CYS A 90 4.13 21.90 -1.73
CA CYS A 90 3.63 20.53 -1.54
C CYS A 90 4.09 20.03 -0.18
N ILE A 91 3.15 19.73 0.73
CA ILE A 91 3.44 19.13 2.03
C ILE A 91 2.63 17.84 2.22
N PRO A 92 3.10 16.86 3.02
CA PRO A 92 2.29 15.69 3.31
C PRO A 92 1.05 16.13 4.10
N LYS A 93 -0.13 15.59 3.78
CA LYS A 93 -1.29 15.72 4.66
C LYS A 93 -1.08 14.90 5.94
N GLU A 94 -1.89 15.15 6.95
CA GLU A 94 -1.96 14.28 8.12
C GLU A 94 -2.35 12.85 7.73
N TYR A 95 -1.87 11.86 8.48
CA TYR A 95 -2.19 10.46 8.23
C TYR A 95 -3.69 10.20 8.40
N GLU A 96 -4.25 9.52 7.40
CA GLU A 96 -5.61 9.00 7.45
C GLU A 96 -5.57 7.53 7.83
N LYS A 97 -6.29 7.12 8.89
CA LYS A 97 -6.34 5.72 9.30
C LYS A 97 -7.16 4.90 8.31
N LEU A 98 -6.55 3.83 7.81
CA LEU A 98 -7.20 2.77 7.06
C LEU A 98 -7.77 1.76 8.08
N LYS A 99 -9.07 1.46 7.94
CA LYS A 99 -9.83 0.61 8.86
C LYS A 99 -9.38 -0.83 8.84
#